data_AF-A0AAD0AJJ4-F1
#
_entry.id   AF-A0AAD0AJJ4-F1
#
_cell.length_a   1.000
_cell.length_b   1.000
_cell.length_c   1.000
_cell.angle_alpha   90.00
_cell.angle_beta   90.00
_cell.angle_gamma   90.00
#
_symmetry.space_group_name_H-M   'P 1'
#
loop_
_entity.id
_entity.type
_entity.pdbx_description
1 polymer ?
#
loop_
_entity_poly.entity_id
_entity_poly.type
_entity_poly.pdbx_seq_one_letter_code
_entity_poly.pdbx_strand_id
1 'polypeptide(L)'
;MSDDTFIFLDEFLDTELYIFLNRCKEEILKFVWKEKDIEIIGKYQEQLESCYNTELQLEASFDLVEIGYDAVVYKVLSKIEEEYFEWLDFGDWNDCLSIEVSIYNYPDEIRNLDNEIIWTKENINKEHMDIINEKNKKLEELKRKGREYFKYLDELEILRREGVNTPKREEELIKKIKEREEVGKKYAEYKRNLKKWIKSLKDKEIMNLFIN
;
A
#
# COMPACT_ATOMS: atom_id res chain seq x y z
N MET A 1 -6.93 22.93 -24.68
CA MET A 1 -5.62 23.61 -24.61
C MET A 1 -4.85 22.91 -23.53
N SER A 2 -3.85 22.15 -23.98
CA SER A 2 -2.86 21.42 -23.21
C SER A 2 -1.87 22.41 -22.60
N ASP A 3 -1.76 22.47 -21.28
CA ASP A 3 -0.66 23.16 -20.58
C ASP A 3 -0.48 22.69 -19.12
N ASP A 4 -0.92 21.47 -18.76
CA ASP A 4 -0.45 20.84 -17.51
C ASP A 4 0.85 20.10 -17.84
N THR A 5 1.88 20.93 -17.97
CA THR A 5 3.25 20.51 -18.19
C THR A 5 3.64 19.57 -17.06
N PHE A 6 3.91 18.32 -17.42
CA PHE A 6 4.43 17.23 -16.60
C PHE A 6 5.84 17.57 -16.05
N ILE A 7 5.94 18.60 -15.20
CA ILE A 7 7.19 19.05 -14.57
C ILE A 7 7.59 18.11 -13.41
N PHE A 8 6.69 17.27 -12.92
CA PHE A 8 6.92 16.42 -11.74
C PHE A 8 7.81 15.18 -11.97
N LEU A 9 8.13 14.83 -13.22
CA LEU A 9 8.77 13.53 -13.53
C LEU A 9 10.26 13.46 -13.19
N ASP A 10 10.98 14.59 -13.19
CA ASP A 10 12.42 14.62 -12.88
C ASP A 10 12.72 14.94 -11.41
N GLU A 11 11.79 15.56 -10.66
CA GLU A 11 12.06 16.04 -9.29
C GLU A 11 12.12 14.94 -8.24
N PHE A 12 11.54 13.76 -8.53
CA PHE A 12 11.48 12.63 -7.58
C PHE A 12 12.40 11.45 -7.92
N LEU A 13 13.15 11.53 -9.03
CA LEU A 13 14.07 10.45 -9.46
C LEU A 13 15.26 10.25 -8.50
N ASP A 14 15.47 11.19 -7.57
CA ASP A 14 16.62 11.22 -6.67
C ASP A 14 16.19 11.55 -5.23
N THR A 15 15.12 10.90 -4.76
CA THR A 15 14.66 11.12 -3.37
C THR A 15 15.70 10.68 -2.35
N GLU A 16 15.73 11.35 -1.19
CA GLU A 16 16.73 11.10 -0.15
C GLU A 16 16.70 9.64 0.35
N LEU A 17 15.50 9.05 0.37
CA LEU A 17 15.30 7.63 0.67
C LEU A 17 15.91 6.74 -0.43
N TYR A 18 15.63 7.02 -1.69
CA TYR A 18 16.17 6.25 -2.81
C TYR A 18 17.70 6.28 -2.85
N ILE A 19 18.30 7.47 -2.72
CA ILE A 19 19.76 7.63 -2.66
C ILE A 19 20.34 6.85 -1.47
N PHE A 20 19.69 6.90 -0.32
CA PHE A 20 20.12 6.17 0.87
C PHE A 20 20.10 4.64 0.63
N LEU A 21 18.97 4.11 0.14
CA LEU A 21 18.81 2.67 -0.09
C LEU A 21 19.80 2.15 -1.13
N ASN A 22 20.08 2.93 -2.18
CA ASN A 22 21.06 2.56 -3.21
C ASN A 22 22.50 2.51 -2.66
N ARG A 23 22.83 3.31 -1.63
CA ARG A 23 24.13 3.22 -0.95
C ARG A 23 24.25 1.97 -0.08
N CYS A 24 23.15 1.53 0.52
CA CYS A 24 23.06 0.35 1.39
C CYS A 24 22.66 -0.93 0.63
N LYS A 25 22.81 -0.97 -0.70
CA LYS A 25 22.25 -2.03 -1.55
C LYS A 25 22.66 -3.47 -1.21
N GLU A 26 23.78 -3.71 -0.56
CA GLU A 26 24.20 -5.08 -0.19
C GLU A 26 23.93 -5.40 1.29
N GLU A 27 23.35 -4.46 2.03
CA GLU A 27 23.17 -4.55 3.48
C GLU A 27 21.86 -5.23 3.84
N ILE A 28 21.88 -5.96 4.96
CA ILE A 28 20.66 -6.41 5.61
C ILE A 28 20.19 -5.26 6.50
N LEU A 29 19.02 -4.72 6.17
CA LEU A 29 18.44 -3.58 6.85
C LEU A 29 17.21 -4.01 7.65
N LYS A 30 16.93 -3.26 8.71
CA LYS A 30 15.70 -3.37 9.48
C LYS A 30 14.83 -2.14 9.21
N PHE A 31 13.63 -2.35 8.70
CA PHE A 31 12.66 -1.32 8.38
C PHE A 31 11.58 -1.29 9.47
N VAL A 32 11.27 -0.11 10.01
CA VAL A 32 10.38 0.05 11.18
C VAL A 32 9.23 1.00 10.85
N TRP A 33 7.98 0.52 10.98
CA TRP A 33 6.74 1.29 10.88
C TRP A 33 6.06 1.37 12.25
N LYS A 34 6.32 2.46 12.97
CA LYS A 34 5.90 2.66 14.37
C LYS A 34 4.39 2.74 14.51
N GLU A 35 3.69 3.38 13.58
CA GLU A 35 2.23 3.52 13.66
C GLU A 35 1.50 2.17 13.63
N LYS A 36 2.09 1.19 12.93
CA LYS A 36 1.51 -0.14 12.73
C LYS A 36 2.13 -1.22 13.62
N ASP A 37 3.13 -0.86 14.44
CA ASP A 37 3.92 -1.80 15.23
C ASP A 37 4.56 -2.92 14.38
N ILE A 38 5.06 -2.56 13.19
CA ILE A 38 5.66 -3.50 12.23
C ILE A 38 7.17 -3.25 12.16
N GLU A 39 7.96 -4.32 12.32
CA GLU A 39 9.40 -4.33 12.03
C GLU A 39 9.74 -5.46 11.06
N ILE A 40 10.50 -5.15 10.01
CA ILE A 40 10.86 -6.11 8.96
C ILE A 40 12.37 -6.11 8.76
N ILE A 41 12.98 -7.29 8.77
CA ILE A 41 14.36 -7.47 8.33
C ILE A 41 14.32 -7.83 6.85
N GLY A 42 15.06 -7.11 6.01
CA GLY A 42 15.13 -7.35 4.57
C GLY A 42 16.54 -7.26 4.01
N LYS A 43 16.72 -7.83 2.82
CA LYS A 43 17.93 -7.72 1.99
C LYS A 43 17.53 -7.28 0.60
N TYR A 44 18.26 -6.34 0.00
CA TYR A 44 17.91 -5.83 -1.32
C TYR A 44 17.90 -6.91 -2.42
N GLN A 45 17.08 -6.69 -3.44
CA GLN A 45 17.07 -7.45 -4.68
C GLN A 45 16.88 -6.47 -5.87
N GLU A 46 17.65 -6.64 -6.96
CA GLU A 46 17.76 -5.68 -8.08
C GLU A 46 16.66 -5.81 -9.17
N GLN A 47 15.64 -4.94 -9.16
CA GLN A 47 14.78 -4.65 -10.31
C GLN A 47 14.27 -3.22 -10.21
N LEU A 48 14.89 -2.36 -11.02
CA LEU A 48 14.48 -1.00 -11.31
C LEU A 48 13.33 -1.07 -12.30
N GLU A 49 12.11 -0.80 -11.85
CA GLU A 49 11.03 -0.46 -12.76
C GLU A 49 10.71 1.00 -12.51
N SER A 50 10.84 1.83 -13.55
CA SER A 50 10.14 3.12 -13.52
C SER A 50 8.66 2.75 -13.49
N CYS A 51 8.05 2.76 -12.31
CA CYS A 51 6.70 2.30 -12.11
C CYS A 51 5.74 3.37 -12.63
N TYR A 52 5.59 3.46 -13.96
CA TYR A 52 4.50 4.20 -14.58
C TYR A 52 3.20 3.41 -14.37
N ASN A 53 2.67 3.46 -13.15
CA ASN A 53 1.30 3.13 -12.75
C ASN A 53 0.66 1.83 -13.31
N THR A 54 1.45 0.89 -13.82
CA THR A 54 1.00 -0.37 -14.45
C THR A 54 1.38 -1.60 -13.62
N GLU A 55 2.31 -1.41 -12.68
CA GLU A 55 3.01 -2.44 -11.92
C GLU A 55 2.41 -2.58 -10.49
N LEU A 56 1.86 -1.50 -9.92
CA LEU A 56 1.05 -1.43 -8.69
C LEU A 56 -0.35 -2.07 -8.88
N GLN A 57 -0.42 -3.35 -9.27
CA GLN A 57 -1.68 -4.00 -9.67
C GLN A 57 -2.76 -4.04 -8.56
N LEU A 58 -2.38 -3.91 -7.29
CA LEU A 58 -3.32 -3.86 -6.17
C LEU A 58 -4.04 -2.50 -6.13
N GLU A 59 -3.29 -1.40 -6.09
CA GLU A 59 -3.82 -0.06 -5.91
C GLU A 59 -4.19 0.65 -7.22
N ALA A 60 -3.77 0.12 -8.38
CA ALA A 60 -4.25 0.52 -9.71
C ALA A 60 -5.79 0.53 -9.79
N SER A 61 -6.46 -0.29 -8.98
CA SER A 61 -7.92 -0.30 -8.83
C SER A 61 -8.52 1.07 -8.50
N PHE A 62 -7.74 2.01 -7.94
CA PHE A 62 -8.19 3.36 -7.57
C PHE A 62 -7.91 4.43 -8.64
N ASP A 63 -7.28 4.08 -9.77
CA ASP A 63 -6.94 4.97 -10.89
C ASP A 63 -6.15 6.23 -10.49
N LEU A 64 -5.20 6.11 -9.56
CA LEU A 64 -4.32 7.22 -9.15
C LEU A 64 -3.15 7.39 -10.15
N VAL A 65 -3.44 7.71 -11.42
CA VAL A 65 -2.47 7.78 -12.55
C VAL A 65 -1.48 8.95 -12.50
N GLU A 66 -1.36 9.61 -11.36
CA GLU A 66 -0.64 10.86 -11.25
C GLU A 66 0.50 10.73 -10.26
N ILE A 67 1.64 10.28 -10.79
CA ILE A 67 3.05 10.62 -10.48
C ILE A 67 3.90 9.38 -10.82
N GLY A 68 5.00 9.56 -11.57
CA GLY A 68 6.02 8.52 -11.73
C GLY A 68 6.87 8.43 -10.46
N TYR A 69 7.29 7.23 -10.06
CA TYR A 69 8.05 7.06 -8.82
C TYR A 69 9.09 5.96 -8.93
N ASP A 70 10.19 6.15 -8.20
CA ASP A 70 11.22 5.13 -8.02
C ASP A 70 10.96 4.31 -6.77
N ALA A 71 11.13 3.01 -6.92
CA ALA A 71 10.93 2.05 -5.87
C ALA A 71 12.18 1.16 -5.75
N VAL A 72 12.45 0.73 -4.51
CA VAL A 72 13.53 -0.19 -4.21
C VAL A 72 12.92 -1.42 -3.56
N VAL A 73 13.11 -2.58 -4.18
CA VAL A 73 12.51 -3.83 -3.72
C VAL A 73 13.49 -4.57 -2.80
N TYR A 74 13.02 -4.89 -1.58
CA TYR A 74 13.78 -5.65 -0.59
C TYR A 74 13.15 -7.02 -0.40
N LYS A 75 13.95 -8.07 -0.55
CA LYS A 75 13.60 -9.42 -0.10
C LYS A 75 13.39 -9.41 1.41
N VAL A 76 12.24 -9.90 1.85
CA VAL A 76 11.87 -10.00 3.25
C VAL A 76 12.49 -11.27 3.83
N LEU A 77 13.21 -11.12 4.96
CA LEU A 77 13.85 -12.22 5.70
C LEU A 77 13.15 -12.54 7.02
N SER A 78 12.28 -11.66 7.50
CA SER A 78 11.49 -11.84 8.73
C SER A 78 10.09 -12.38 8.44
N LYS A 79 9.45 -12.93 9.47
CA LYS A 79 8.04 -13.27 9.47
C LYS A 79 7.15 -12.03 9.32
N ILE A 80 6.06 -12.16 8.57
CA ILE A 80 5.06 -11.11 8.32
C ILE A 80 3.67 -11.70 8.54
N GLU A 81 2.80 -10.94 9.20
CA GLU A 81 1.41 -11.34 9.39
C GLU A 81 0.54 -10.93 8.20
N GLU A 82 -0.51 -11.72 7.91
CA GLU A 82 -1.40 -11.47 6.76
C GLU A 82 -2.07 -10.08 6.82
N GLU A 83 -2.32 -9.56 8.02
CA GLU A 83 -2.87 -8.22 8.22
C GLU A 83 -1.95 -7.09 7.75
N TYR A 84 -0.63 -7.33 7.68
CA TYR A 84 0.34 -6.34 7.21
C TYR A 84 0.29 -6.14 5.69
N PHE A 85 -0.28 -7.09 4.95
CA PHE A 85 -0.42 -7.00 3.49
C PHE A 85 -1.44 -5.94 3.02
N GLU A 86 -2.36 -5.50 3.89
CA GLU A 86 -3.23 -4.36 3.57
C GLU A 86 -2.49 -3.00 3.72
N TRP A 87 -1.37 -2.98 4.45
CA TRP A 87 -0.66 -1.76 4.84
C TRP A 87 0.63 -1.51 4.06
N LEU A 88 1.27 -2.58 3.61
CA LEU A 88 2.56 -2.52 2.94
C LEU A 88 2.44 -3.11 1.54
N ASP A 89 3.21 -2.55 0.63
CA ASP A 89 3.25 -3.04 -0.74
C ASP A 89 4.25 -4.20 -0.86
N PHE A 90 3.70 -5.41 -0.93
CA PHE A 90 4.47 -6.64 -1.02
C PHE A 90 4.28 -7.28 -2.40
N GLY A 91 5.37 -7.86 -2.91
CA GLY A 91 5.41 -8.63 -4.14
C GLY A 91 5.91 -10.05 -3.91
N ASP A 92 5.57 -10.94 -4.83
CA ASP A 92 6.28 -12.20 -4.97
C ASP A 92 7.30 -12.02 -6.08
N TRP A 93 8.58 -12.09 -5.74
CA TRP A 93 9.62 -11.83 -6.71
C TRP A 93 10.78 -12.81 -6.58
N ASN A 94 11.10 -13.51 -7.66
CA ASN A 94 12.06 -14.63 -7.68
C ASN A 94 11.81 -15.66 -6.56
N ASP A 95 10.54 -16.03 -6.37
CA ASP A 95 10.08 -17.00 -5.36
C ASP A 95 10.43 -16.61 -3.92
N CYS A 96 10.53 -15.31 -3.66
CA CYS A 96 10.60 -14.78 -2.30
C CYS A 96 9.63 -13.63 -2.11
N LEU A 97 9.15 -13.50 -0.87
CA LEU A 97 8.37 -12.34 -0.48
C LEU A 97 9.30 -11.12 -0.50
N SER A 98 8.90 -10.08 -1.22
CA SER A 98 9.59 -8.82 -1.27
C SER A 98 8.68 -7.69 -0.84
N ILE A 99 9.25 -6.67 -0.20
CA ILE A 99 8.58 -5.42 0.12
C ILE A 99 9.13 -4.33 -0.79
N GLU A 100 8.24 -3.56 -1.38
CA GLU A 100 8.59 -2.37 -2.13
C GLU A 100 8.69 -1.18 -1.18
N VAL A 101 9.87 -0.56 -1.15
CA VAL A 101 10.13 0.66 -0.38
C VAL A 101 10.25 1.82 -1.35
N SER A 102 9.41 2.83 -1.17
CA SER A 102 9.35 4.03 -2.01
C SER A 102 9.00 5.25 -1.17
N ILE A 103 9.01 6.43 -1.78
CA ILE A 103 8.52 7.64 -1.12
C ILE A 103 7.03 7.60 -0.77
N TYR A 104 6.23 6.73 -1.38
CA TYR A 104 4.81 6.58 -1.03
C TYR A 104 4.60 5.57 0.10
N ASN A 105 5.42 4.52 0.10
CA ASN A 105 5.45 3.47 1.10
C ASN A 105 6.85 3.36 1.72
N TYR A 106 7.12 4.19 2.72
CA TYR A 106 8.40 4.23 3.43
C TYR A 106 8.22 3.95 4.93
N PRO A 107 9.26 3.38 5.59
CA PRO A 107 9.27 3.20 7.04
C PRO A 107 9.50 4.52 7.78
N ASP A 108 9.12 4.58 9.06
CA ASP A 108 9.44 5.71 9.93
C ASP A 108 10.96 5.85 10.13
N GLU A 109 11.65 4.71 10.24
CA GLU A 109 13.10 4.65 10.37
C GLU A 109 13.66 3.34 9.82
N ILE A 110 14.93 3.39 9.45
CA ILE A 110 15.71 2.25 8.99
C ILE A 110 16.90 2.08 9.94
N ARG A 111 17.12 0.85 10.37
CA ARG A 111 18.20 0.47 11.28
C ARG A 111 19.15 -0.55 10.65
N ASN A 112 20.39 -0.56 11.14
CA ASN A 112 21.34 -1.63 10.85
C ASN A 112 21.12 -2.85 11.77
N LEU A 113 21.96 -3.89 11.63
CA LEU A 113 21.88 -5.11 12.44
C LEU A 113 22.21 -4.90 13.92
N ASP A 114 22.98 -3.85 14.25
CA ASP A 114 23.26 -3.44 15.64
C ASP A 114 22.09 -2.63 16.24
N ASN A 115 20.98 -2.53 15.50
CA ASN A 115 19.77 -1.80 15.87
C ASN A 115 19.99 -0.29 16.05
N GLU A 116 21.02 0.26 15.41
CA GLU A 116 21.27 1.69 15.32
C GLU A 116 20.42 2.30 14.21
N ILE A 117 19.81 3.46 14.46
CA ILE A 117 19.03 4.20 13.47
C ILE A 117 20.01 4.86 12.49
N ILE A 118 19.93 4.47 11.23
CA ILE A 118 20.81 4.96 10.15
C ILE A 118 20.08 5.86 9.15
N TRP A 119 18.74 5.86 9.18
CA TRP A 119 17.90 6.75 8.39
C TRP A 119 16.54 6.93 9.06
N THR A 120 15.92 8.11 8.89
CA THR A 120 14.57 8.42 9.40
C THR A 120 13.77 9.17 8.36
N LYS A 121 12.43 9.14 8.45
CA LYS A 121 11.57 9.93 7.56
C LYS A 121 11.81 11.45 7.63
N GLU A 122 12.45 11.96 8.69
CA GLU A 122 12.85 13.37 8.80
C GLU A 122 13.93 13.76 7.77
N ASN A 123 14.60 12.78 7.16
CA ASN A 123 15.54 12.99 6.07
C ASN A 123 14.87 13.36 4.75
N ILE A 124 13.55 13.15 4.61
CA ILE A 124 12.81 13.50 3.39
C ILE A 124 12.50 14.99 3.38
N ASN A 125 12.72 15.67 2.24
CA ASN A 125 12.33 17.06 2.06
C ASN A 125 10.84 17.27 2.38
N LYS A 126 10.53 18.35 3.09
CA LYS A 126 9.16 18.74 3.44
C LYS A 126 8.23 18.85 2.22
N GLU A 127 8.72 19.35 1.09
CA GLU A 127 7.92 19.48 -0.13
C GLU A 127 7.49 18.10 -0.66
N HIS A 128 8.42 17.14 -0.68
CA HIS A 128 8.13 15.74 -1.00
C HIS A 128 7.10 15.18 -0.01
N MET A 129 7.30 15.40 1.29
CA MET A 129 6.38 14.95 2.34
C MET A 129 4.97 15.51 2.17
N ASP A 130 4.82 16.78 1.82
CA ASP A 130 3.51 17.40 1.63
C ASP A 130 2.75 16.76 0.46
N ILE A 131 3.44 16.49 -0.66
CA ILE A 131 2.88 15.79 -1.83
C ILE A 131 2.46 14.36 -1.48
N ILE A 132 3.34 13.61 -0.80
CA ILE A 132 3.07 12.24 -0.38
C ILE A 132 1.87 12.20 0.57
N ASN A 133 1.84 13.09 1.56
CA ASN A 133 0.75 13.17 2.54
C ASN A 133 -0.59 13.48 1.88
N GLU A 134 -0.62 14.36 0.88
CA GLU A 134 -1.84 14.65 0.12
C GLU A 134 -2.35 13.39 -0.60
N LYS A 135 -1.45 12.62 -1.22
CA LYS A 135 -1.79 11.40 -1.96
C LYS A 135 -2.25 10.29 -1.03
N ASN A 136 -1.51 10.01 0.05
CA ASN A 136 -1.88 9.01 1.05
C ASN A 136 -3.23 9.35 1.71
N LYS A 137 -3.50 10.63 1.96
CA LYS A 137 -4.81 11.08 2.46
C LYS A 137 -5.94 10.81 1.47
N LYS A 138 -5.72 11.03 0.16
CA LYS A 138 -6.71 10.69 -0.89
C LYS A 138 -6.97 9.19 -0.95
N LEU A 139 -5.91 8.38 -0.94
CA LEU A 139 -6.01 6.92 -0.95
C LEU A 139 -6.76 6.39 0.28
N GLU A 140 -6.41 6.85 1.48
CA GLU A 140 -7.09 6.44 2.71
C GLU A 140 -8.56 6.85 2.73
N GLU A 141 -8.90 8.01 2.18
CA GLU A 141 -10.29 8.43 2.03
C GLU A 141 -11.08 7.52 1.05
N LEU A 142 -10.44 7.06 -0.04
CA LEU A 142 -11.03 6.09 -0.96
C LEU A 142 -11.22 4.72 -0.29
N LYS A 143 -10.19 4.21 0.40
CA LYS A 143 -10.27 2.97 1.19
C LYS A 143 -11.37 3.08 2.25
N ARG A 144 -11.48 4.22 2.95
CA ARG A 144 -12.54 4.50 3.94
C ARG A 144 -13.93 4.47 3.33
N LYS A 145 -14.16 5.16 2.20
CA LYS A 145 -15.44 5.13 1.47
C LYS A 145 -15.79 3.73 0.98
N GLY A 146 -14.80 2.96 0.53
CA GLY A 146 -14.95 1.55 0.17
C GLY A 146 -15.40 0.69 1.35
N ARG A 147 -14.78 0.85 2.52
CA ARG A 147 -15.20 0.18 3.77
C ARG A 147 -16.63 0.55 4.17
N GLU A 148 -16.99 1.83 4.07
CA GLU A 148 -18.37 2.28 4.34
C GLU A 148 -19.40 1.65 3.39
N TYR A 149 -19.07 1.54 2.10
CA TYR A 149 -19.95 0.90 1.12
C TYR A 149 -20.31 -0.53 1.53
N PHE A 150 -19.32 -1.34 1.90
CA PHE A 150 -19.57 -2.71 2.38
C PHE A 150 -20.33 -2.74 3.70
N LYS A 151 -19.99 -1.85 4.64
CA LYS A 151 -20.74 -1.73 5.90
C LYS A 151 -22.23 -1.46 5.67
N TYR A 152 -22.58 -0.60 4.71
CA TYR A 152 -23.98 -0.32 4.39
C TYR A 152 -24.67 -1.47 3.65
N LEU A 153 -23.94 -2.22 2.81
CA LEU A 153 -24.46 -3.45 2.20
C LEU A 153 -24.80 -4.49 3.29
N ASP A 154 -23.89 -4.72 4.23
CA ASP A 154 -24.09 -5.66 5.33
C ASP A 154 -25.27 -5.24 6.21
N GLU A 155 -25.36 -3.95 6.57
CA GLU A 155 -26.48 -3.40 7.34
C GLU A 155 -27.82 -3.60 6.61
N LEU A 156 -27.85 -3.35 5.30
CA LEU A 156 -29.06 -3.55 4.49
C LEU A 156 -29.47 -5.03 4.42
N GLU A 157 -28.51 -5.95 4.32
CA GLU A 157 -28.77 -7.39 4.33
C GLU A 157 -29.35 -7.85 5.68
N ILE A 158 -28.74 -7.42 6.79
CA ILE A 158 -29.22 -7.72 8.15
C ILE A 158 -30.64 -7.20 8.34
N LEU A 159 -30.90 -5.94 7.98
CA LEU A 159 -32.24 -5.34 8.12
C LEU A 159 -33.32 -6.10 7.33
N ARG A 160 -33.01 -6.57 6.13
CA ARG A 160 -33.92 -7.38 5.32
C ARG A 160 -34.15 -8.76 5.91
N ARG A 161 -33.09 -9.38 6.47
CA ARG A 161 -33.16 -10.71 7.07
C ARG A 161 -33.94 -10.73 8.39
N GLU A 162 -33.71 -9.75 9.25
CA GLU A 162 -34.32 -9.70 10.58
C GLU A 162 -35.76 -9.18 10.57
N GLY A 163 -36.22 -8.61 9.44
CA GLY A 163 -37.59 -8.11 9.29
C GLY A 163 -37.91 -6.89 10.17
N VAL A 164 -36.92 -6.25 10.78
CA VAL A 164 -37.05 -5.04 11.63
C VAL A 164 -37.10 -3.75 10.80
N ASN A 165 -37.42 -3.88 9.52
CA ASN A 165 -37.22 -2.83 8.52
C ASN A 165 -38.30 -1.75 8.59
N THR A 166 -37.87 -0.48 8.57
CA THR A 166 -38.76 0.65 8.25
C THR A 166 -38.42 1.15 6.84
N PRO A 167 -39.40 1.38 5.94
CA PRO A 167 -39.14 1.80 4.57
C PRO A 167 -38.16 2.98 4.46
N LYS A 168 -38.25 3.92 5.41
CA LYS A 168 -37.38 5.09 5.51
C LYS A 168 -35.90 4.73 5.75
N ARG A 169 -35.60 3.76 6.61
CA ARG A 169 -34.22 3.35 6.91
C ARG A 169 -33.59 2.61 5.74
N GLU A 170 -34.35 1.74 5.08
CA GLU A 170 -33.88 1.05 3.88
C GLU A 170 -33.58 2.04 2.75
N GLU A 171 -34.47 3.01 2.49
CA GLU A 171 -34.24 4.05 1.48
C GLU A 171 -32.97 4.87 1.77
N GLU A 172 -32.73 5.25 3.03
CA GLU A 172 -31.51 5.95 3.45
C GLU A 172 -30.24 5.13 3.17
N LEU A 173 -30.24 3.82 3.47
CA LEU A 173 -29.11 2.94 3.22
C LEU A 173 -28.87 2.75 1.73
N ILE A 174 -29.92 2.51 0.94
CA ILE A 174 -29.83 2.39 -0.52
C ILE A 174 -29.21 3.65 -1.13
N LYS A 175 -29.60 4.85 -0.64
CA LYS A 175 -29.00 6.11 -1.09
C LYS A 175 -27.50 6.17 -0.80
N LYS A 176 -27.09 5.84 0.44
CA LYS A 176 -25.67 5.85 0.84
C LYS A 176 -24.82 4.84 0.06
N ILE A 177 -25.39 3.67 -0.27
CA ILE A 177 -24.77 2.65 -1.11
C ILE A 177 -24.55 3.20 -2.52
N LYS A 178 -25.60 3.78 -3.14
CA LYS A 178 -25.51 4.37 -4.50
C LYS A 178 -24.46 5.47 -4.58
N GLU A 179 -24.40 6.36 -3.59
CA GLU A 179 -23.40 7.45 -3.53
C GLU A 179 -21.95 6.94 -3.50
N ARG A 180 -21.73 5.69 -3.09
CA ARG A 180 -20.41 5.08 -2.92
C ARG A 180 -20.17 3.91 -3.86
N GLU A 181 -21.09 3.61 -4.77
CA GLU A 181 -21.08 2.37 -5.55
C GLU A 181 -19.80 2.21 -6.38
N GLU A 182 -19.35 3.29 -7.04
CA GLU A 182 -18.14 3.28 -7.85
C GLU A 182 -16.89 3.00 -7.01
N VAL A 183 -16.65 3.79 -5.96
CA VAL A 183 -15.49 3.61 -5.06
C VAL A 183 -15.58 2.27 -4.33
N GLY A 184 -16.79 1.82 -3.99
CA GLY A 184 -17.06 0.51 -3.40
C GLY A 184 -16.65 -0.64 -4.31
N LYS A 185 -16.94 -0.55 -5.62
CA LYS A 185 -16.50 -1.54 -6.62
C LYS A 185 -14.99 -1.56 -6.78
N LYS A 186 -14.35 -0.39 -6.85
CA LYS A 186 -12.87 -0.27 -6.88
C LYS A 186 -12.22 -0.90 -5.65
N TYR A 187 -12.77 -0.64 -4.46
CA TYR A 187 -12.29 -1.27 -3.23
C TYR A 187 -12.52 -2.79 -3.19
N ALA A 188 -13.62 -3.27 -3.77
CA ALA A 188 -13.88 -4.70 -3.91
C ALA A 188 -12.84 -5.39 -4.82
N GLU A 189 -12.44 -4.71 -5.90
CA GLU A 189 -11.39 -5.17 -6.79
C GLU A 189 -10.03 -5.22 -6.09
N TYR A 190 -9.65 -4.13 -5.40
CA TYR A 190 -8.47 -4.08 -4.54
C TYR A 190 -8.42 -5.28 -3.57
N LYS A 191 -9.48 -5.51 -2.79
CA LYS A 191 -9.53 -6.64 -1.85
C LYS A 191 -9.44 -8.01 -2.53
N ARG A 192 -10.05 -8.17 -3.71
CA ARG A 192 -9.97 -9.43 -4.46
C ARG A 192 -8.58 -9.69 -4.99
N ASN A 193 -7.90 -8.67 -5.50
CA ASN A 193 -6.54 -8.79 -6.01
C ASN A 193 -5.59 -9.11 -4.85
N LEU A 194 -5.74 -8.44 -3.71
CA LEU A 194 -4.98 -8.73 -2.50
C LEU A 194 -5.18 -10.19 -2.05
N LYS A 195 -6.43 -10.64 -1.96
CA LYS A 195 -6.73 -12.03 -1.57
C LYS A 195 -6.16 -13.06 -2.54
N LYS A 196 -6.20 -12.80 -3.85
CA LYS A 196 -5.59 -13.68 -4.87
C LYS A 196 -4.08 -13.77 -4.69
N TRP A 197 -3.44 -12.63 -4.44
CA TRP A 197 -2.00 -12.54 -4.23
C TRP A 197 -1.57 -13.27 -2.95
N ILE A 198 -2.26 -13.05 -1.82
CA ILE A 198 -2.02 -13.79 -0.57
C ILE A 198 -2.15 -15.29 -0.80
N LYS A 199 -3.15 -15.71 -1.57
CA LYS A 199 -3.35 -17.12 -1.91
C LYS A 199 -2.17 -17.67 -2.73
N SER A 200 -1.69 -16.95 -3.74
CA SER A 200 -0.53 -17.41 -4.52
C SER A 200 0.73 -17.56 -3.67
N LEU A 201 0.96 -16.69 -2.69
CA LEU A 201 2.06 -16.83 -1.73
C LEU A 201 1.92 -18.08 -0.86
N LYS A 202 0.70 -18.42 -0.42
CA LYS A 202 0.44 -19.64 0.35
C LYS A 202 0.65 -20.89 -0.49
N ASP A 203 0.17 -20.89 -1.74
CA ASP A 203 0.29 -22.01 -2.68
C ASP A 203 1.76 -22.30 -3.05
N LYS A 204 2.62 -21.27 -3.05
CA LYS A 204 4.07 -21.43 -3.26
C LYS A 204 4.87 -21.87 -2.02
N GLU A 205 4.21 -22.22 -0.92
CA GLU A 205 4.83 -22.48 0.41
C GLU A 205 5.66 -21.33 1.00
N ILE A 206 5.72 -20.17 0.33
CA ILE A 206 6.42 -18.97 0.76
C ILE A 206 5.96 -18.63 2.18
N MET A 207 4.63 -18.52 2.42
CA MET A 207 4.06 -18.20 3.74
C MET A 207 4.42 -19.17 4.87
N ASN A 208 4.64 -20.47 4.59
CA ASN A 208 4.98 -21.44 5.63
C ASN A 208 6.40 -21.22 6.19
N LEU A 209 7.29 -20.60 5.41
CA LEU A 209 8.62 -20.15 5.85
C LEU A 209 8.55 -18.89 6.74
N PHE A 210 7.42 -18.17 6.72
CA PHE A 210 7.24 -16.88 7.41
C PHE A 210 6.32 -16.93 8.64
N ILE A 211 5.74 -18.07 9.01
CA ILE A 211 4.85 -18.18 10.19
C ILE A 211 5.47 -19.04 11.32
N ASN A 212 6.40 -19.96 11.02
CA ASN A 212 6.98 -20.92 11.99
C ASN A 212 8.30 -20.51 12.64
#